data_AF-A0A920TN64-F1
#
_entry.id   AF-A0A920TN64-F1
#
_cell.length_a   1.000
_cell.length_b   1.000
_cell.length_c   1.000
_cell.angle_alpha   90.00
_cell.angle_beta   90.00
_cell.angle_gamma   90.00
#
_symmetry.space_group_name_H-M   'P 1'
#
loop_
_entity.id
_entity.type
_entity.pdbx_description
1 polymer ?
#
loop_
_entity_poly.entity_id
_entity_poly.type
_entity_poly.pdbx_seq_one_letter_code
_entity_poly.pdbx_strand_id
1 'polypeptide(L)' 'MTTEGQNFRDLYKAFKKEGALIFGLSRESLKSHENFKTKQSFPFELISDPDEKI' A
#
# COMPACT_ATOMS: atom_id res chain seq x y z
N MET A 1 -9.30 -1.95 0.37
CA MET A 1 -8.65 -2.14 1.69
C MET A 1 -9.12 -1.11 2.73
N THR A 2 -9.51 -1.60 3.91
CA THR A 2 -10.21 -0.90 5.00
C THR A 2 -9.30 -0.76 6.23
N THR A 3 -9.21 0.43 6.80
CA THR A 3 -8.51 0.80 8.07
C THR A 3 -7.00 0.54 8.18
N GLU A 4 -6.52 -0.67 7.91
CA GLU A 4 -5.10 -1.04 8.07
C GLU A 4 -4.18 -0.21 7.16
N GLY A 5 -4.57 -0.03 5.89
CA GLY A 5 -3.81 0.81 4.95
C GLY A 5 -3.74 2.29 5.34
N GLN A 6 -4.72 2.80 6.11
CA GLN A 6 -4.70 4.16 6.64
C GLN A 6 -3.69 4.27 7.79
N ASN A 7 -3.69 3.31 8.71
CA ASN A 7 -2.71 3.28 9.80
C ASN A 7 -1.27 3.20 9.27
N PHE A 8 -1.01 2.41 8.23
CA PHE A 8 0.32 2.37 7.59
C PHE A 8 0.70 3.69 6.93
N ARG A 9 -0.26 4.41 6.34
CA ARG A 9 -0.03 5.75 5.78
C ARG A 9 0.33 6.76 6.86
N ASP A 10 -0.40 6.76 7.96
CA ASP A 10 -0.16 7.70 9.06
C ASP A 10 1.18 7.42 9.75
N LEU A 11 1.53 6.14 9.91
CA LEU A 11 2.80 5.71 10.48
C LEU A 11 3.96 5.72 9.49
N TYR A 12 3.72 5.90 8.18
CA TYR A 12 4.75 5.85 7.14
C TYR A 12 5.93 6.79 7.43
N LYS A 13 5.66 7.98 7.99
CA LYS A 13 6.71 8.93 8.39
C LYS A 13 7.58 8.39 9.51
N ALA A 14 7.01 7.65 10.47
CA ALA A 14 7.76 7.03 11.56
C ALA A 14 8.62 5.88 11.04
N PHE A 15 8.06 5.00 10.21
CA PHE A 15 8.81 3.91 9.56
C PHE A 15 9.96 4.44 8.70
N LYS A 16 9.72 5.48 7.89
CA LYS A 16 10.77 6.12 7.08
C LYS A 16 11.89 6.72 7.92
N LYS A 17 11.56 7.26 9.10
CA LYS A 17 12.55 7.82 10.04
C LYS A 17 13.45 6.73 10.65
N GLU A 18 12.90 5.55 10.88
CA GLU A 18 13.63 4.35 11.33
C GLU A 18 14.35 3.61 10.18
N GLY A 19 14.27 4.12 8.94
CA GLY A 19 14.88 3.49 7.76
C GLY A 19 14.10 2.29 7.21
N ALA A 20 12.85 2.08 7.65
CA ALA A 20 11.99 1.02 7.17
C ALA A 20 11.21 1.46 5.91
N LEU A 21 11.17 0.56 4.91
CA LEU A 21 10.36 0.72 3.70
C LEU A 21 9.07 -0.07 3.84
N ILE A 22 7.93 0.58 3.61
CA ILE A 22 6.62 -0.06 3.61
C ILE A 22 6.22 -0.35 2.17
N PHE A 23 5.71 -1.54 1.91
CA PHE A 23 5.08 -1.93 0.66
C PHE A 23 3.69 -2.50 0.97
N GLY A 24 2.66 -2.01 0.27
CA GLY A 24 1.32 -2.56 0.45
C GLY A 24 1.05 -3.62 -0.60
N LEU A 25 0.92 -4.87 -0.19
CA LEU A 25 0.50 -5.97 -1.06
C LEU A 25 -1.03 -6.05 -1.09
N SER A 26 -1.62 -6.04 -2.27
CA SER A 26 -3.05 -6.30 -2.43
C SER A 26 -3.28 -7.41 -3.44
N ARG A 27 -4.24 -8.29 -3.12
CA ARG A 27 -4.79 -9.29 -4.05
C ARG A 27 -5.79 -8.67 -5.03
N GLU A 28 -5.98 -7.36 -4.96
CA GLU A 28 -6.93 -6.66 -5.81
C GLU A 28 -6.31 -6.45 -7.20
N SER A 29 -7.11 -6.69 -8.23
CA SER A 29 -6.71 -6.53 -9.63
C SER A 29 -6.19 -5.13 -9.95
N LEU A 30 -5.30 -5.02 -10.94
CA LEU A 30 -4.67 -3.77 -11.43
C LEU A 30 -5.67 -2.61 -11.61
N LYS A 31 -6.91 -2.90 -11.99
CA LYS A 31 -7.96 -1.90 -12.21
C LYS A 31 -8.45 -1.22 -10.93
N SER A 32 -8.48 -1.96 -9.81
CA SER A 32 -8.74 -1.39 -8.49
C SER A 32 -7.50 -0.63 -8.00
N HIS A 33 -6.32 -1.15 -8.33
CA HIS A 33 -5.01 -0.62 -7.94
C HIS A 33 -4.75 0.80 -8.45
N GLU A 34 -5.01 1.09 -9.72
CA GLU A 34 -4.88 2.42 -10.33
C GLU A 34 -5.77 3.47 -9.64
N ASN A 35 -7.04 3.12 -9.43
CA ASN A 35 -7.99 3.97 -8.75
C ASN A 35 -7.62 4.17 -7.28
N PHE A 36 -7.08 3.14 -6.62
CA PHE A 36 -6.70 3.20 -5.21
C PHE A 36 -5.42 4.03 -5.01
N LYS A 37 -4.42 3.85 -5.87
CA LYS A 37 -3.18 4.65 -5.88
C LYS A 37 -3.51 6.14 -6.07
N THR A 38 -4.42 6.43 -6.99
CA THR A 38 -4.85 7.81 -7.29
C THR A 38 -5.72 8.40 -6.17
N LYS A 39 -6.66 7.63 -5.59
CA LYS A 39 -7.53 8.12 -4.50
C LYS A 39 -6.79 8.34 -3.19
N GLN A 40 -5.82 7.48 -2.90
CA GLN A 40 -5.21 7.45 -1.58
C GLN A 40 -3.88 8.18 -1.50
N SER A 41 -3.25 8.54 -2.63
CA SER A 41 -1.94 9.22 -2.67
C SER A 41 -0.98 8.65 -1.64
N PHE A 42 -0.91 7.31 -1.57
CA PHE A 42 -0.06 6.66 -0.58
C PHE A 42 1.40 6.99 -0.89
N PRO A 43 2.20 7.33 0.13
CA PRO A 43 3.61 7.64 -0.05
C PRO A 43 4.48 6.38 -0.25
N PHE A 44 3.86 5.19 -0.21
CA PHE A 44 4.51 3.90 -0.39
C PHE A 44 4.00 3.19 -1.64
N GLU A 45 4.83 2.29 -2.17
CA GLU A 45 4.51 1.51 -3.34
C GLU A 45 3.51 0.41 -2.99
N LEU A 46 2.54 0.22 -3.87
CA LEU A 46 1.55 -0.84 -3.76
C LEU A 46 1.91 -1.90 -4.81
N ILE A 47 1.94 -3.17 -4.39
CA ILE A 47 2.21 -4.33 -5.24
C ILE A 47 0.90 -5.10 -5.38
N SER A 48 0.48 -5.35 -6.62
CA SER A 48 -0.68 -6.20 -6.91
C SER A 48 -0.18 -7.63 -7.07
N ASP A 49 -0.57 -8.52 -6.18
CA ASP A 49 -0.34 -9.97 -6.31
C ASP A 49 -1.69 -10.71 -6.27
N PRO A 50 -2.45 -10.71 -7.38
CA PRO A 50 -3.75 -11.35 -7.46
C PRO A 50 -3.66 -12.89 -7.55
N ASP A 51 -2.50 -13.44 -7.86
CA ASP A 51 -2.29 -14.89 -8.10
C ASP A 51 -1.75 -15.64 -6.86
N GLU A 52 -1.47 -14.93 -5.75
CA GLU A 52 -0.98 -15.49 -4.48
C GLU A 52 0.18 -16.49 -4.68
N LYS A 53 1.09 -16.15 -5.61
CA LYS A 53 2.21 -17.01 -6.02
C LYS A 53 3.53 -16.68 -5.30
N ILE A 54 3.52 -15.64 -4.48
CA ILE A 54 4.67 -15.21 -3.67
C ILE A 54 4.58 -15.81 -2.26
#